data_AF-T0YZG7-F1
#
_entry.id   AF-T0YZG7-F1
#
_cell.length_a   1.000
_cell.length_b   1.000
_cell.length_c   1.000
_cell.angle_alpha   90.00
_cell.angle_beta   90.00
_cell.angle_gamma   90.00
#
_symmetry.space_group_name_H-M   'P 1'
#
loop_
_entity.id
_entity.type
_entity.pdbx_description
1 polymer ?
#
loop_
_entity_poly.entity_id
_entity_poly.type
_entity_poly.pdbx_seq_one_letter_code
_entity_poly.pdbx_strand_id
1 'polypeptide(L)'
;MVIIDEADRMLDMGFFPDIQAIVAGLPQDRQSLLFSATLPPRIQELARSFQRDAAIIRLNSSEPSSPQIEQEIVTVSHGSQKLGILKT
;
A
#
# COMPACT_ATOMS: atom_id res chain seq x y z
N MET A 1 8.36 1.72 -19.31
CA MET A 1 7.58 0.98 -18.28
C MET A 1 7.53 1.85 -17.03
N VAL A 2 6.40 1.87 -16.33
CA VAL A 2 6.21 2.63 -15.06
C VAL A 2 5.48 1.73 -14.07
N ILE A 3 5.87 1.82 -12.79
CA ILE A 3 5.27 1.05 -11.69
C ILE A 3 4.87 2.04 -10.59
N ILE A 4 3.64 1.91 -10.11
CA ILE A 4 3.14 2.56 -8.89
C ILE A 4 2.93 1.44 -7.88
N ASP A 5 3.67 1.49 -6.77
CA ASP A 5 3.60 0.50 -5.69
C ASP A 5 3.04 1.13 -4.42
N GLU A 6 2.32 0.39 -3.57
CA GLU A 6 1.66 0.94 -2.38
C GLU A 6 0.79 2.17 -2.68
N ALA A 7 -0.02 2.07 -3.74
CA ALA A 7 -0.74 3.22 -4.28
C ALA A 7 -1.74 3.82 -3.27
N ASP A 8 -2.39 2.99 -2.45
CA ASP A 8 -3.26 3.42 -1.36
C ASP A 8 -2.51 4.22 -0.29
N ARG A 9 -1.32 3.77 0.12
CA ARG A 9 -0.46 4.52 1.04
C ARG A 9 -0.03 5.87 0.48
N MET A 10 0.29 5.93 -0.81
CA MET A 10 0.61 7.21 -1.45
C MET A 10 -0.57 8.19 -1.45
N LEU A 11 -1.80 7.70 -1.58
CA LEU A 11 -2.99 8.55 -1.42
C LEU A 11 -3.12 9.07 0.01
N ASP A 12 -2.91 8.21 1.00
CA ASP A 12 -2.99 8.59 2.42
C ASP A 12 -1.94 9.64 2.80
N MET A 13 -0.76 9.58 2.15
CA MET A 13 0.30 10.58 2.29
C MET A 13 0.02 11.88 1.53
N GLY A 14 -1.03 11.92 0.70
CA GLY A 14 -1.42 13.11 -0.06
C GLY A 14 -0.69 13.30 -1.40
N PHE A 15 0.07 12.31 -1.88
CA PHE A 15 0.86 12.41 -3.12
C PHE A 15 0.04 12.32 -4.41
N PHE A 16 -1.29 12.31 -4.33
CA PHE A 16 -2.14 12.16 -5.50
C PHE A 16 -1.87 13.22 -6.60
N PRO A 17 -1.76 14.53 -6.28
CA PRO A 17 -1.46 15.53 -7.30
C PRO A 17 -0.10 15.32 -7.97
N ASP A 18 0.91 14.93 -7.19
CA ASP A 18 2.26 14.69 -7.67
C ASP A 18 2.32 13.49 -8.62
N ILE A 19 1.63 12.40 -8.29
CA ILE A 19 1.51 11.23 -9.16
C ILE A 19 0.86 11.62 -10.49
N GLN A 20 -0.24 12.39 -10.45
CA GLN A 20 -0.91 12.83 -11.67
C GLN A 20 0.01 13.68 -12.56
N ALA A 21 0.78 14.59 -11.97
CA ALA A 21 1.74 15.41 -12.69
C ALA A 21 2.84 14.56 -13.35
N ILE A 22 3.40 13.60 -12.61
CA ILE A 22 4.42 12.67 -13.13
C ILE A 22 3.83 11.85 -14.29
N VAL A 23 2.66 11.24 -14.10
CA VAL A 23 1.99 10.41 -15.10
C VAL A 23 1.66 11.18 -16.38
N ALA A 24 1.25 12.45 -16.26
CA ALA A 24 0.97 13.31 -17.39
C ALA A 24 2.21 13.62 -18.25
N GLY A 25 3.41 13.64 -17.64
CA GLY A 25 4.67 13.85 -18.35
C GLY A 25 5.24 12.59 -19.02
N LEU A 26 4.66 11.41 -18.78
CA LEU A 26 5.20 10.14 -19.28
C LEU A 26 4.69 9.82 -20.71
N PRO A 27 5.51 9.14 -21.55
CA PRO A 27 5.10 8.70 -22.88
C PRO A 27 3.82 7.89 -22.86
N GLN A 28 2.88 8.21 -23.75
CA GLN A 28 1.55 7.59 -23.77
C GLN A 28 1.61 6.08 -24.05
N ASP A 29 2.48 5.66 -24.96
CA ASP A 29 2.70 4.25 -25.27
C ASP A 29 3.75 3.64 -24.33
N ARG A 30 3.28 2.96 -23.29
CA ARG A 30 4.12 2.33 -22.28
C ARG A 30 3.35 1.25 -21.54
N GLN A 31 4.08 0.29 -20.99
CA GLN A 31 3.55 -0.61 -19.97
C GLN A 31 3.48 0.11 -18.61
N SER A 32 2.31 0.02 -17.96
CA SER A 32 1.98 0.67 -16.69
C SER A 32 1.45 -0.35 -15.69
N LEU A 33 2.11 -0.51 -14.54
CA LEU A 33 1.70 -1.42 -13.46
C LEU A 33 1.30 -0.63 -12.21
N LEU A 34 0.23 -1.05 -11.54
CA LEU A 34 -0.23 -0.48 -10.28
C LEU A 34 -0.46 -1.59 -9.27
N PHE A 35 0.20 -1.48 -8.12
CA PHE A 35 0.07 -2.37 -6.98
C PHE A 35 -0.51 -1.60 -5.80
N SER A 36 -1.46 -2.24 -5.12
CA SER A 36 -2.17 -1.65 -3.99
C SER A 36 -2.79 -2.77 -3.15
N ALA A 37 -2.70 -2.67 -1.83
CA ALA A 37 -3.34 -3.63 -0.94
C ALA A 37 -4.86 -3.46 -0.96
N THR A 38 -5.32 -2.22 -1.09
CA THR A 38 -6.74 -1.86 -1.18
C THR A 38 -7.08 -1.18 -2.50
N LEU A 39 -8.36 -1.16 -2.89
CA LEU A 39 -8.83 -0.57 -4.14
C LEU A 39 -10.01 0.41 -3.93
N PRO A 40 -9.85 1.47 -3.12
CA PRO A 40 -10.88 2.50 -2.96
C PRO A 40 -11.13 3.24 -4.28
N PRO A 41 -12.26 3.97 -4.43
CA PRO A 41 -12.64 4.64 -5.68
C PRO A 41 -11.54 5.51 -6.29
N ARG A 42 -10.78 6.25 -5.47
CA ARG A 42 -9.66 7.09 -5.95
C ARG A 42 -8.53 6.30 -6.60
N ILE A 43 -8.21 5.10 -6.11
CA ILE A 43 -7.21 4.24 -6.76
C ILE A 43 -7.73 3.72 -8.09
N GLN A 44 -9.03 3.42 -8.19
CA GLN A 44 -9.64 3.01 -9.45
C GLN A 44 -9.62 4.13 -10.49
N GLU A 45 -9.84 5.38 -10.06
CA GLU A 45 -9.70 6.57 -10.91
C GLU A 45 -8.24 6.75 -11.37
N LEU A 46 -7.27 6.58 -10.47
CA LEU A 46 -5.85 6.60 -10.82
C LEU A 46 -5.52 5.53 -11.86
N ALA A 47 -5.92 4.29 -11.63
CA ALA A 47 -5.68 3.17 -12.55
C ALA A 47 -6.25 3.45 -13.95
N ARG A 48 -7.47 3.98 -14.05
CA ARG A 48 -8.12 4.33 -15.32
C ARG A 48 -7.42 5.45 -16.09
N SER A 49 -6.83 6.41 -15.39
CA SER A 49 -6.08 7.51 -16.03
C SER A 49 -4.65 7.13 -16.40
N PHE A 50 -4.06 6.17 -15.69
CA PHE A 50 -2.67 5.77 -15.80
C PHE A 50 -2.44 4.57 -16.74
N GLN A 51 -3.41 3.66 -16.83
CA GLN A 51 -3.31 2.39 -17.56
C GLN A 51 -4.25 2.35 -18.77
N ARG A 52 -3.91 1.52 -19.76
CA ARG A 52 -4.72 1.26 -20.95
C ARG A 52 -4.96 -0.22 -21.06
N ASP A 53 -6.23 -0.62 -21.15
CA ASP A 53 -6.66 -2.02 -21.27
C ASP A 53 -5.96 -2.98 -20.29
N ALA A 54 -5.81 -2.55 -19.03
CA ALA A 54 -5.07 -3.32 -18.03
C ALA A 54 -5.89 -4.49 -17.49
N ALA A 55 -5.25 -5.65 -17.41
CA ALA A 55 -5.78 -6.79 -16.66
C ALA A 55 -5.79 -6.47 -15.15
N ILE A 56 -6.92 -6.71 -14.50
CA ILE A 56 -7.07 -6.56 -13.04
C ILE A 56 -6.92 -7.93 -12.39
N ILE A 57 -5.86 -8.10 -11.61
CA ILE A 57 -5.62 -9.32 -10.82
C ILE A 57 -5.91 -8.99 -9.36
N ARG A 58 -6.85 -9.73 -8.76
CA ARG A 58 -7.20 -9.60 -7.34
C ARG A 58 -6.85 -10.90 -6.65
N LEU A 59 -5.97 -10.82 -5.66
CA LEU A 59 -5.69 -11.93 -4.77
C LEU A 59 -6.68 -11.82 -3.61
N ASN A 60 -7.69 -12.70 -3.60
CA ASN A 60 -8.58 -12.82 -2.44
C ASN A 60 -7.81 -13.55 -1.34
N SER A 61 -7.65 -12.94 -0.17
CA SER A 61 -7.20 -13.67 1.02
C SER A 61 -8.32 -14.61 1.46
N SER A 62 -8.16 -15.89 1.16
CA SER A 62 -9.02 -16.95 1.67
C SER A 62 -8.85 -17.04 3.19
N GLU A 63 -9.80 -16.45 3.92
CA GLU A 63 -9.88 -16.36 5.38
C GLU A 63 -8.69 -15.64 6.05
N PRO A 64 -8.89 -14.92 7.18
CA PRO A 64 -7.75 -14.52 7.98
C PRO A 64 -7.03 -15.82 8.39
N SER A 65 -5.82 -16.03 7.86
CA SER A 65 -4.94 -17.09 8.35
C SER A 65 -4.94 -16.98 9.87
N SER A 66 -5.33 -18.06 10.56
CA SER A 66 -5.21 -18.12 12.02
C SER A 66 -3.84 -17.56 12.39
N PRO A 67 -3.74 -16.57 13.30
CA PRO A 67 -2.49 -15.87 13.52
C PRO A 67 -1.40 -16.90 13.86
N GLN A 68 -0.45 -17.07 12.93
CA GLN A 68 0.71 -17.95 13.11
C GLN A 68 1.76 -17.29 14.02
N ILE A 69 1.49 -16.07 14.46
CA ILE A 69 2.35 -15.25 15.30
C ILE A 69 1.65 -15.10 16.65
N GLU A 70 2.30 -15.56 17.71
CA GLU A 70 1.91 -15.26 19.08
C GLU A 70 2.22 -13.78 19.36
N GLN A 71 1.21 -13.02 19.75
CA GLN A 71 1.32 -11.58 19.99
C GLN A 71 0.99 -11.29 21.46
N GLU A 72 1.93 -10.68 22.17
CA GLU A 72 1.75 -10.26 23.57
C GLU A 72 1.87 -8.74 23.70
N ILE A 73 1.07 -8.16 24.60
CA ILE A 73 1.15 -6.74 24.97
C ILE A 73 1.61 -6.66 26.42
N VAL A 74 2.74 -6.00 26.66
CA VAL A 74 3.24 -5.74 28.01
C VAL A 74 3.18 -4.24 28.33
N THR A 75 2.35 -3.88 29.29
CA THR A 75 2.21 -2.50 29.76
C THR A 75 3.27 -2.17 30.80
N VAL A 76 3.91 -1.01 30.67
CA VAL A 76 4.91 -0.51 31.64
C VAL A 76 4.50 0.83 32.22
N SER A 77 4.76 1.05 33.50
CA SER A 77 4.43 2.31 34.18
C SER A 77 5.42 3.42 33.85
N HIS A 78 6.69 3.08 33.65
CA HIS A 78 7.75 4.02 33.26
C HIS A 78 8.66 3.45 32.17
N GLY A 79 9.10 4.31 31.24
CA GLY A 79 9.93 3.89 30.10
C GLY A 79 11.25 3.22 30.48
N SER A 80 11.79 3.50 31.67
CA SER A 80 12.99 2.84 32.22
C SER A 80 12.80 1.34 32.47
N GLN A 81 11.57 0.87 32.69
CA GLN A 81 11.25 -0.54 32.92
C GLN A 81 11.20 -1.35 31.61
N LYS A 82 11.02 -0.69 30.45
CA LYS A 82 10.90 -1.34 29.13
C LYS A 82 12.09 -2.25 28.82
N LEU A 83 13.32 -1.76 29.05
CA LEU A 83 14.54 -2.53 28.76
C LEU A 83 14.73 -3.74 29.70
N GLY A 84 14.18 -3.70 30.91
CA GLY A 84 14.26 -4.84 31.84
C GLY A 84 13.36 -6.00 31.42
N ILE A 85 12.24 -5.69 30.79
CA ILE A 85 11.23 -6.68 30.36
C ILE A 85 11.64 -7.36 29.05
N LEU A 86 12.37 -6.67 28.18
CA LEU A 86 12.90 -7.21 26.91
C LEU A 86 14.11 -8.14 27.06
N LYS A 87 14.62 -8.37 28.28
CA LYS A 87 15.79 -9.23 28.56
C LYS A 87 15.44 -10.70 28.82
N THR A 88 14.22 -11.12 28.46
CA THR A 88 13.75 -12.51 28.52
C THR A 88 13.78 -13.08 27.11
#